data_AF-A0AAW5LIN3-F1
#
_entry.id   AF-A0AAW5LIN3-F1
#
_cell.length_a   1.000
_cell.length_b   1.000
_cell.length_c   1.000
_cell.angle_alpha   90.00
_cell.angle_beta   90.00
_cell.angle_gamma   90.00
#
_symmetry.space_group_name_H-M   'P 1'
#
loop_
_entity.id
_entity.type
_entity.pdbx_description
1 polymer ?
#
loop_
_entity_poly.entity_id
_entity_poly.type
_entity_poly.pdbx_seq_one_letter_code
_entity_poly.pdbx_strand_id
1 'polypeptide(L)'
;MKDKIQFVIIALLGIVAFILFFGFFLSNIDPDNKLEAYTLAISFVGIFATFGGAYLGAKISGENASQIAKKERIISSVMNNLEFNKDILNDFNFIIANDLKEIIEMNNLQDIDSLIVFYNKLTRLKNNLESIIKSGKQKGVFSLIMFDYENLKVYLDSLLKIVQNEYDKTFSLVGKSIGLKEVDTVVEFSDQNYIRFEEQDNGRFVIANISGSEKNVSVDMEKLNSMYKKSDINTEIIFKNIHKVRNTWEKFTFKDVRDINSFINYYYKI
;
A
#
# COMPACT_ATOMS: atom_id res chain seq x y z
N MET A 1 2.01 39.89 2.81
CA MET A 1 0.86 40.84 2.82
C MET A 1 1.19 42.11 2.04
N LYS A 2 2.39 42.70 2.22
CA LYS A 2 2.90 43.81 1.39
C LYS A 2 2.86 43.53 -0.12
N ASP A 3 3.28 42.33 -0.55
CA ASP A 3 3.38 42.01 -1.99
C ASP A 3 2.01 41.95 -2.70
N LYS A 4 0.96 41.52 -1.99
CA LYS A 4 -0.42 41.50 -2.51
C LYS A 4 -0.98 42.91 -2.69
N ILE A 5 -0.70 43.81 -1.74
CA ILE A 5 -1.14 45.20 -1.79
C ILE A 5 -0.41 45.94 -2.93
N GLN A 6 0.90 45.72 -3.08
CA GLN A 6 1.67 46.27 -4.19
C GLN A 6 1.14 45.81 -5.55
N PHE A 7 0.80 44.52 -5.69
CA PHE A 7 0.20 44.00 -6.92
C PHE A 7 -1.12 44.70 -7.27
N VAL A 8 -2.01 44.89 -6.28
CA VAL A 8 -3.30 45.57 -6.49
C VAL A 8 -3.09 47.03 -6.91
N ILE A 9 -2.16 47.75 -6.29
CA ILE A 9 -1.84 49.13 -6.64
C ILE A 9 -1.27 49.22 -8.06
N ILE A 10 -0.35 48.32 -8.43
CA ILE A 10 0.22 48.27 -9.78
C ILE A 10 -0.86 47.98 -10.83
N ALA A 11 -1.79 47.06 -10.55
CA ALA A 11 -2.90 46.75 -11.44
C ALA A 11 -3.83 47.96 -11.65
N LEU A 12 -4.17 48.69 -10.58
CA LEU A 12 -4.96 49.93 -10.63
C LEU A 12 -4.26 51.01 -11.47
N LEU A 13 -2.97 51.23 -11.25
CA LEU A 13 -2.18 52.19 -12.02
C LEU A 13 -2.11 51.80 -13.50
N GLY A 14 -1.98 50.50 -13.79
CA GLY A 14 -2.00 49.97 -15.16
C GLY A 14 -3.32 50.24 -15.88
N ILE A 15 -4.46 50.07 -15.19
CA ILE A 15 -5.79 50.38 -15.74
C ILE A 15 -5.91 51.87 -16.06
N VAL A 16 -5.50 52.75 -15.15
CA VAL A 16 -5.53 54.21 -15.37
C VAL A 16 -4.63 54.60 -16.54
N ALA A 17 -3.41 54.05 -16.60
CA ALA A 17 -2.47 54.31 -17.69
C ALA A 17 -3.03 53.83 -19.05
N PHE A 18 -3.68 52.66 -19.08
CA PHE A 18 -4.34 52.14 -20.28
C PHE A 18 -5.44 53.06 -20.78
N ILE A 19 -6.33 53.51 -19.88
CA ILE A 19 -7.42 54.43 -20.22
C ILE A 19 -6.86 55.75 -20.76
N LEU A 20 -5.83 56.31 -20.13
CA LEU A 20 -5.19 57.54 -20.58
C LEU A 20 -4.53 57.39 -21.95
N PHE A 21 -3.78 56.31 -22.16
CA PHE A 21 -3.07 56.06 -23.43
C PHE A 21 -4.05 55.85 -24.59
N PHE A 22 -5.01 54.94 -24.45
CA PHE A 22 -5.98 54.65 -25.51
C PHE A 22 -6.94 55.81 -25.73
N GLY A 23 -7.39 56.47 -24.66
CA GLY A 23 -8.23 57.66 -24.76
C GLY A 23 -7.53 58.81 -25.50
N PHE A 24 -6.26 59.07 -25.20
CA PHE A 24 -5.45 60.07 -25.92
C PHE A 24 -5.26 59.69 -27.39
N PHE A 25 -4.93 58.43 -27.69
CA PHE A 25 -4.72 57.96 -29.05
C PHE A 25 -6.00 58.11 -29.90
N LEU A 26 -7.14 57.62 -29.40
CA LEU A 26 -8.44 57.73 -30.08
C LEU A 26 -8.88 59.20 -30.23
N SER A 27 -8.62 60.04 -29.24
CA SER A 27 -8.92 61.48 -29.28
C SER A 27 -8.11 62.26 -30.31
N ASN A 28 -6.96 61.73 -30.79
CA ASN A 28 -6.20 62.36 -31.88
C ASN A 28 -6.69 61.90 -33.26
N ILE A 29 -7.40 60.77 -33.34
CA ILE A 29 -8.00 60.28 -34.58
C ILE A 29 -9.32 61.02 -34.87
N ASP A 30 -10.12 61.28 -33.84
CA ASP A 30 -11.35 62.07 -33.91
C ASP A 30 -11.29 63.25 -32.91
N PRO A 31 -10.71 64.40 -33.31
CA PRO A 31 -10.47 65.53 -32.43
C PRO A 31 -11.74 66.25 -31.95
N ASP A 32 -12.85 66.09 -32.67
CA ASP A 32 -14.09 66.78 -32.36
C ASP A 32 -14.87 66.06 -31.24
N ASN A 33 -14.65 64.74 -31.08
CA ASN A 33 -15.35 63.88 -30.12
C ASN A 33 -14.44 63.31 -29.02
N LYS A 34 -13.53 64.13 -28.47
CA LYS A 34 -12.52 63.70 -27.47
C LYS A 34 -13.13 63.00 -26.25
N LEU A 35 -14.28 63.48 -25.76
CA LEU A 35 -14.95 62.91 -24.59
C LEU A 35 -15.47 61.49 -24.87
N GLU A 36 -15.96 61.24 -26.07
CA GLU A 36 -16.46 59.93 -26.49
C GLU A 36 -15.31 58.92 -26.59
N ALA A 37 -14.13 59.34 -27.03
CA ALA A 37 -12.92 58.51 -27.09
C ALA A 37 -12.52 57.95 -25.71
N TYR A 38 -12.53 58.77 -24.65
CA TYR A 38 -12.27 58.30 -23.29
C TYR A 38 -13.42 57.44 -22.74
N THR A 39 -14.66 57.78 -23.08
CA THR A 39 -15.85 56.99 -22.69
C THR A 39 -15.80 55.59 -23.29
N LEU A 40 -15.37 55.45 -24.54
CA LEU A 40 -15.16 54.16 -25.21
C LEU A 40 -14.08 53.33 -24.51
N ALA A 41 -12.93 53.94 -24.18
CA ALA A 41 -11.84 53.26 -23.47
C ALA A 41 -12.27 52.76 -22.08
N ILE A 42 -13.01 53.58 -21.32
CA ILE A 42 -13.57 53.19 -20.02
C ILE A 42 -14.58 52.06 -20.17
N SER A 43 -15.48 52.16 -21.17
CA SER A 43 -16.51 51.14 -21.42
C SER A 43 -15.88 49.80 -21.78
N PHE A 44 -14.82 49.80 -22.59
CA PHE A 44 -14.03 48.61 -22.92
C PHE A 44 -13.44 47.99 -21.65
N VAL A 45 -12.75 48.77 -20.81
CA VAL A 45 -12.24 48.27 -19.52
C VAL A 45 -13.36 47.73 -18.63
N GLY A 46 -14.53 48.39 -18.59
CA GLY A 46 -15.70 47.95 -17.82
C GLY A 46 -16.23 46.58 -18.27
N ILE A 47 -16.28 46.33 -19.58
CA ILE A 47 -16.64 45.03 -20.16
C ILE A 47 -15.64 43.96 -19.69
N PHE A 48 -14.33 44.20 -19.86
CA PHE A 48 -13.31 43.24 -19.44
C PHE A 48 -13.25 43.02 -17.93
N ALA A 49 -13.48 44.06 -17.13
CA ALA A 49 -13.56 43.94 -15.68
C ALA A 49 -14.76 43.07 -15.25
N THR A 50 -15.92 43.26 -15.90
CA THR A 50 -17.14 42.49 -15.61
C THR A 50 -16.99 41.03 -16.03
N PHE A 51 -16.65 40.77 -17.29
CA PHE A 51 -16.52 39.41 -17.81
C PHE A 51 -15.29 38.69 -17.25
N GLY A 52 -14.15 39.38 -17.15
CA GLY A 52 -12.92 38.84 -16.59
C GLY A 52 -13.04 38.55 -15.09
N GLY A 53 -13.67 39.47 -14.33
CA GLY A 53 -13.98 39.26 -12.92
C GLY A 53 -14.95 38.09 -12.71
N ALA A 54 -16.02 38.01 -13.49
CA ALA A 54 -16.96 36.89 -13.43
C ALA A 54 -16.30 35.56 -13.81
N TYR A 55 -15.48 35.53 -14.87
CA TYR A 55 -14.74 34.34 -15.28
C TYR A 55 -13.76 33.86 -14.19
N LEU A 56 -12.96 34.77 -13.63
CA LEU A 56 -12.01 34.44 -12.56
C LEU A 56 -12.75 33.97 -11.30
N GLY A 57 -13.82 34.65 -10.92
CA GLY A 57 -14.67 34.27 -9.79
C GLY A 57 -15.29 32.88 -9.99
N ALA A 58 -15.84 32.60 -11.18
CA ALA A 58 -16.39 31.29 -11.53
C ALA A 58 -15.32 30.20 -11.55
N LYS A 59 -14.13 30.47 -12.08
CA LYS A 59 -13.00 29.53 -12.11
C LYS A 59 -12.56 29.15 -10.70
N ILE A 60 -12.29 30.14 -9.85
CA ILE A 60 -11.86 29.91 -8.46
C ILE A 60 -12.96 29.18 -7.68
N SER A 61 -14.22 29.58 -7.85
CA SER A 61 -15.35 28.95 -7.18
C SER A 61 -15.53 27.50 -7.64
N GLY A 62 -15.41 27.24 -8.95
CA GLY A 62 -15.50 25.90 -9.51
C GLY A 62 -14.37 24.98 -9.06
N GLU A 63 -13.13 25.49 -9.01
CA GLU A 63 -11.98 24.75 -8.49
C GLU A 63 -12.17 24.37 -7.01
N ASN A 64 -12.61 25.33 -6.18
CA ASN A 64 -12.89 25.09 -4.76
C ASN A 64 -14.06 24.12 -4.56
N ALA A 65 -15.18 24.32 -5.27
CA ALA A 65 -16.34 23.43 -5.20
C ALA A 65 -15.99 22.00 -5.62
N SER A 66 -15.19 21.84 -6.68
CA SER A 66 -14.69 20.53 -7.13
C SER A 66 -13.81 19.86 -6.07
N GLN A 67 -12.93 20.61 -5.40
CA GLN A 67 -12.10 20.08 -4.32
C GLN A 67 -12.96 19.65 -3.12
N ILE A 68 -13.94 20.46 -2.70
CA ILE A 68 -14.85 20.14 -1.60
C ILE A 68 -15.66 18.88 -1.93
N ALA A 69 -16.26 18.82 -3.13
CA ALA A 69 -17.03 17.66 -3.56
C ALA A 69 -16.20 16.37 -3.59
N LYS A 70 -14.92 16.44 -3.99
CA LYS A 70 -14.00 15.29 -3.93
C LYS A 70 -13.76 14.83 -2.50
N LYS A 71 -13.49 15.77 -1.57
CA LYS A 71 -13.29 15.45 -0.15
C LYS A 71 -14.52 14.80 0.46
N GLU A 72 -15.69 15.38 0.21
CA GLU A 72 -16.97 14.90 0.72
C GLU A 72 -17.29 13.48 0.22
N ARG A 73 -17.04 13.19 -1.06
CA ARG A 73 -17.19 11.83 -1.60
C ARG A 73 -16.28 10.81 -0.93
N ILE A 74 -15.01 11.16 -0.71
CA ILE A 74 -14.05 10.27 -0.02
C ILE A 74 -14.53 9.98 1.40
N ILE A 75 -14.91 11.01 2.15
CA ILE A 75 -15.38 10.88 3.52
C ILE A 75 -16.68 10.10 3.60
N SER A 76 -17.65 10.38 2.73
CA SER A 76 -18.90 9.62 2.67
C SER A 76 -18.62 8.14 2.42
N SER A 77 -17.69 7.80 1.52
CA SER A 77 -17.28 6.41 1.30
C SER A 77 -16.67 5.75 2.55
N VAL A 78 -15.87 6.48 3.32
CA VAL A 78 -15.31 6.01 4.61
C VAL A 78 -16.40 5.83 5.66
N MET A 79 -17.31 6.80 5.79
CA MET A 79 -18.35 6.83 6.83
C MET A 79 -19.44 5.79 6.57
N ASN A 80 -19.87 5.63 5.31
CA ASN A 80 -20.90 4.65 4.93
C ASN A 80 -20.49 3.21 5.24
N ASN A 81 -19.19 2.93 5.29
CA ASN A 81 -18.63 1.61 5.59
C ASN A 81 -17.81 1.61 6.88
N LEU A 82 -18.03 2.57 7.78
CA LEU A 82 -17.17 2.79 8.95
C LEU A 82 -17.06 1.56 9.84
N GLU A 83 -18.17 0.86 10.08
CA GLU A 83 -18.16 -0.37 10.88
C GLU A 83 -17.31 -1.46 10.22
N PHE A 84 -17.51 -1.73 8.93
CA PHE A 84 -16.70 -2.70 8.20
C PHE A 84 -15.22 -2.30 8.11
N ASN A 85 -14.92 -1.02 7.95
CA ASN A 85 -13.57 -0.48 7.96
C ASN A 85 -12.88 -0.75 9.32
N LYS A 86 -13.61 -0.55 10.42
CA LYS A 86 -13.11 -0.81 11.78
C LYS A 86 -12.87 -2.29 12.02
N ASP A 87 -13.84 -3.13 11.66
CA ASP A 87 -13.76 -4.57 11.84
C ASP A 87 -12.54 -5.15 11.11
N ILE A 88 -12.36 -4.78 9.84
CA ILE A 88 -11.24 -5.30 9.03
C ILE A 88 -9.89 -4.76 9.51
N LEU A 89 -9.81 -3.51 9.97
CA LEU A 89 -8.58 -3.01 10.59
C LEU A 89 -8.26 -3.74 11.90
N ASN A 90 -9.26 -4.10 12.69
CA ASN A 90 -9.05 -4.91 13.89
C ASN A 90 -8.56 -6.32 13.53
N ASP A 91 -9.15 -6.96 12.51
CA ASP A 91 -8.69 -8.27 12.01
C ASP A 91 -7.22 -8.19 11.56
N PHE A 92 -6.87 -7.16 10.79
CA PHE A 92 -5.50 -6.94 10.37
C PHE A 92 -4.56 -6.68 11.55
N ASN A 93 -4.92 -5.82 12.49
CA ASN A 93 -4.07 -5.50 13.62
C ASN A 93 -3.88 -6.70 14.56
N PHE A 94 -4.94 -7.49 14.79
CA PHE A 94 -4.87 -8.64 15.69
C PHE A 94 -4.15 -9.85 15.06
N ILE A 95 -4.44 -10.16 13.80
CA ILE A 95 -3.93 -11.36 13.14
C ILE A 95 -2.61 -11.05 12.42
N ILE A 96 -2.61 -10.06 11.53
CA ILE A 96 -1.48 -9.79 10.64
C ILE A 96 -0.31 -9.16 11.39
N ALA A 97 -0.54 -8.25 12.35
CA ALA A 97 0.57 -7.64 13.07
C ALA A 97 1.35 -8.66 13.93
N ASN A 98 0.64 -9.60 14.56
CA ASN A 98 1.26 -10.67 15.34
C ASN A 98 2.05 -11.64 14.45
N ASP A 99 1.44 -12.14 13.38
CA ASP A 99 2.11 -13.03 12.42
C ASP A 99 3.33 -12.35 11.76
N LEU A 100 3.22 -11.07 11.39
CA LEU A 100 4.34 -10.28 10.84
C LEU A 100 5.46 -10.12 11.85
N LYS A 101 5.14 -9.82 13.11
CA LYS A 101 6.14 -9.64 14.16
C LYS A 101 6.98 -10.92 14.31
N GLU A 102 6.35 -12.08 14.36
CA GLU A 102 7.05 -13.37 14.44
C GLU A 102 8.02 -13.58 13.26
N ILE A 103 7.60 -13.26 12.04
CA ILE A 103 8.43 -13.38 10.82
C ILE A 103 9.58 -12.36 10.81
N ILE A 104 9.31 -11.13 11.26
CA ILE A 104 10.26 -10.02 11.23
C ILE A 104 11.34 -10.15 12.31
N GLU A 105 10.99 -10.74 13.46
CA GLU A 105 11.89 -10.97 14.59
C GLU A 105 12.70 -12.26 14.45
N MET A 106 12.33 -13.16 13.53
CA MET A 106 13.17 -14.29 13.13
C MET A 106 14.48 -13.77 12.57
N ASN A 107 15.52 -13.81 13.38
CA ASN A 107 16.88 -13.37 13.06
C ASN A 107 17.81 -14.54 12.73
N ASN A 108 17.28 -15.76 12.73
CA ASN A 108 18.06 -16.96 12.58
C ASN A 108 17.39 -17.97 11.65
N LEU A 109 17.99 -18.19 10.49
CA LEU A 109 17.73 -19.28 9.57
C LEU A 109 19.04 -20.05 9.45
N GLN A 110 19.35 -20.85 10.47
CA GLN A 110 20.65 -21.50 10.62
C GLN A 110 20.68 -22.93 10.09
N ASP A 111 19.51 -23.55 10.00
CA ASP A 111 19.34 -24.96 9.74
C ASP A 111 18.01 -25.22 9.02
N ILE A 112 17.82 -26.48 8.62
CA ILE A 112 16.63 -26.95 7.93
C ILE A 112 15.38 -26.73 8.81
N ASP A 113 15.55 -26.96 10.11
CA ASP A 113 14.50 -26.83 11.10
C ASP A 113 13.91 -25.42 11.16
N SER A 114 14.75 -24.40 11.28
CA SER A 114 14.37 -23.00 11.30
C SER A 114 13.75 -22.54 9.97
N LEU A 115 14.21 -23.07 8.83
CA LEU A 115 13.61 -22.79 7.52
C LEU A 115 12.18 -23.33 7.40
N ILE A 116 11.94 -24.55 7.87
CA ILE A 116 10.59 -25.16 7.87
C ILE A 116 9.62 -24.32 8.72
N VAL A 117 10.02 -23.92 9.93
CA VAL A 117 9.18 -23.04 10.78
C VAL A 117 8.89 -21.73 10.08
N PHE A 118 9.92 -21.12 9.49
CA PHE A 118 9.79 -19.85 8.81
C PHE A 118 8.81 -19.95 7.64
N TYR A 119 8.93 -20.99 6.80
CA TYR A 119 8.02 -21.25 5.69
C TYR A 119 6.58 -21.42 6.18
N ASN A 120 6.35 -22.24 7.21
CA ASN A 120 5.02 -22.49 7.76
C ASN A 120 4.36 -21.20 8.30
N LYS A 121 5.12 -20.40 9.06
CA LYS A 121 4.64 -19.11 9.58
C LYS A 121 4.32 -18.14 8.44
N LEU A 122 5.16 -18.08 7.40
CA LEU A 122 4.97 -17.19 6.26
C LEU A 122 3.74 -17.58 5.43
N THR A 123 3.54 -18.87 5.21
CA THR A 123 2.36 -19.41 4.52
C THR A 123 1.08 -19.11 5.31
N ARG A 124 1.09 -19.29 6.63
CA ARG A 124 -0.02 -18.92 7.52
C ARG A 124 -0.36 -17.43 7.40
N LEU A 125 0.65 -16.58 7.52
CA LEU A 125 0.51 -15.12 7.38
C LEU A 125 -0.12 -14.74 6.03
N LYS A 126 0.38 -15.30 4.92
CA LYS A 126 -0.15 -15.05 3.58
C LYS A 126 -1.63 -15.44 3.49
N ASN A 127 -1.99 -16.63 3.96
CA ASN A 127 -3.35 -17.15 3.86
C ASN A 127 -4.33 -16.31 4.70
N ASN A 128 -3.92 -15.92 5.91
CA ASN A 128 -4.67 -15.02 6.77
C ASN A 128 -4.90 -13.66 6.06
N LEU A 129 -3.84 -13.09 5.49
CA LEU A 129 -3.91 -11.82 4.77
C LEU A 129 -4.86 -11.90 3.57
N GLU A 130 -4.77 -12.96 2.76
CA GLU A 130 -5.64 -13.18 1.60
C GLU A 130 -7.12 -13.33 2.01
N SER A 131 -7.38 -14.05 3.10
CA SER A 131 -8.74 -14.22 3.64
C SER A 131 -9.35 -12.89 4.07
N ILE A 132 -8.60 -12.10 4.85
CA ILE A 132 -9.08 -10.79 5.33
C ILE A 132 -9.26 -9.83 4.16
N ILE A 133 -8.33 -9.80 3.19
CA ILE A 133 -8.46 -8.96 1.98
C ILE A 133 -9.73 -9.32 1.20
N LYS A 134 -10.00 -10.62 1.01
CA LYS A 134 -11.21 -11.08 0.32
C LYS A 134 -12.48 -10.66 1.04
N SER A 135 -12.51 -10.82 2.36
CA SER A 135 -13.63 -10.39 3.22
C SER A 135 -13.85 -8.87 3.13
N GLY A 136 -12.79 -8.08 3.23
CA GLY A 136 -12.87 -6.62 3.11
C GLY A 136 -13.43 -6.14 1.77
N LYS A 137 -13.01 -6.76 0.65
CA LYS A 137 -13.57 -6.46 -0.68
C LYS A 137 -15.06 -6.77 -0.77
N GLN A 138 -15.51 -7.87 -0.21
CA GLN A 138 -16.92 -8.27 -0.22
C GLN A 138 -17.79 -7.32 0.61
N LYS A 139 -17.27 -6.84 1.74
CA LYS A 139 -17.96 -5.91 2.64
C LYS A 139 -17.91 -4.44 2.16
N GLY A 140 -17.19 -4.13 1.08
CA GLY A 140 -17.06 -2.76 0.58
C GLY A 140 -16.16 -1.86 1.44
N VAL A 141 -15.13 -2.44 2.07
CA VAL A 141 -14.12 -1.67 2.82
C VAL A 141 -13.48 -0.61 1.92
N PHE A 142 -13.20 0.53 2.53
CA PHE A 142 -12.61 1.67 1.86
C PHE A 142 -11.30 1.29 1.15
N SER A 143 -11.21 1.60 -0.14
CA SER A 143 -10.13 1.11 -1.01
C SER A 143 -8.74 1.55 -0.55
N LEU A 144 -8.58 2.72 0.07
CA LEU A 144 -7.28 3.15 0.59
C LEU A 144 -6.83 2.33 1.80
N ILE A 145 -7.74 1.81 2.62
CA ILE A 145 -7.37 0.85 3.68
C ILE A 145 -6.85 -0.41 3.01
N MET A 146 -7.59 -0.95 2.03
CA MET A 146 -7.20 -2.20 1.35
C MET A 146 -5.88 -2.09 0.60
N PHE A 147 -5.59 -0.93 0.01
CA PHE A 147 -4.40 -0.69 -0.81
C PHE A 147 -3.09 -1.04 -0.10
N ASP A 148 -2.93 -0.64 1.16
CA ASP A 148 -1.71 -0.92 1.92
C ASP A 148 -1.49 -2.42 2.11
N TYR A 149 -2.55 -3.15 2.46
CA TYR A 149 -2.51 -4.60 2.67
C TYR A 149 -2.34 -5.39 1.37
N GLU A 150 -2.91 -4.92 0.27
CA GLU A 150 -2.67 -5.48 -1.06
C GLU A 150 -1.21 -5.32 -1.50
N ASN A 151 -0.59 -4.17 -1.20
CA ASN A 151 0.83 -3.97 -1.47
C ASN A 151 1.70 -4.90 -0.62
N LEU A 152 1.39 -5.05 0.67
CA LEU A 152 2.08 -5.99 1.55
C LEU A 152 1.98 -7.42 1.01
N LYS A 153 0.80 -7.83 0.54
CA LYS A 153 0.59 -9.14 -0.08
C LYS A 153 1.57 -9.39 -1.23
N VAL A 154 1.79 -8.40 -2.11
CA VAL A 154 2.75 -8.53 -3.23
C VAL A 154 4.17 -8.84 -2.73
N TYR A 155 4.62 -8.16 -1.67
CA TYR A 155 5.94 -8.41 -1.09
C TYR A 155 6.01 -9.77 -0.37
N LEU A 156 4.95 -10.18 0.31
CA LEU A 156 4.85 -11.50 0.93
C LEU A 156 4.83 -12.62 -0.10
N ASP A 157 4.12 -12.45 -1.22
CA ASP A 157 4.12 -13.41 -2.34
C ASP A 157 5.53 -13.57 -2.92
N SER A 158 6.25 -12.45 -3.09
CA SER A 158 7.64 -12.48 -3.54
C SER A 158 8.57 -13.17 -2.54
N LEU A 159 8.39 -12.93 -1.24
CA LEU A 159 9.18 -13.58 -0.19
C LEU A 159 8.86 -15.08 -0.13
N LEU A 160 7.59 -15.45 -0.20
CA LEU A 160 7.14 -16.84 -0.16
C LEU A 160 7.72 -17.63 -1.32
N LYS A 161 7.72 -17.07 -2.54
CA LYS A 161 8.33 -17.73 -3.69
C LYS A 161 9.82 -18.06 -3.49
N ILE A 162 10.56 -17.15 -2.87
CA ILE A 162 11.99 -17.34 -2.57
C ILE A 162 12.16 -18.45 -1.53
N VAL A 163 11.38 -18.37 -0.45
CA VAL A 163 11.46 -19.30 0.67
C VAL A 163 11.01 -20.70 0.25
N GLN A 164 9.95 -20.80 -0.56
CA GLN A 164 9.46 -22.06 -1.11
C GLN A 164 10.54 -22.78 -1.92
N ASN A 165 11.30 -22.06 -2.75
CA ASN A 165 12.41 -22.68 -3.49
C ASN A 165 13.51 -23.25 -2.56
N GLU A 166 13.79 -22.60 -1.43
CA GLU A 166 14.74 -23.13 -0.43
C GLU A 166 14.13 -24.29 0.37
N TYR A 167 12.83 -24.21 0.67
CA TYR A 167 12.06 -25.25 1.33
C TYR A 167 11.99 -26.52 0.47
N ASP A 168 11.71 -26.42 -0.82
CA ASP A 168 11.62 -27.57 -1.74
C ASP A 168 12.95 -28.32 -1.85
N LYS A 169 14.08 -27.60 -1.89
CA LYS A 169 15.42 -28.21 -1.85
C LYS A 169 15.63 -28.98 -0.56
N THR A 170 15.27 -28.36 0.56
CA THR A 170 15.38 -28.94 1.90
C THR A 170 14.51 -30.19 2.04
N PHE A 171 13.28 -30.11 1.56
CA PHE A 171 12.30 -31.19 1.56
C PHE A 171 12.77 -32.40 0.73
N SER A 172 13.36 -32.17 -0.44
CA SER A 172 13.98 -33.22 -1.25
C SER A 172 15.10 -33.95 -0.50
N LEU A 173 15.94 -33.22 0.24
CA LEU A 173 17.04 -33.81 1.02
C LEU A 173 16.53 -34.59 2.23
N VAL A 174 15.53 -34.07 2.93
CA VAL A 174 14.82 -34.81 3.99
C VAL A 174 14.30 -36.13 3.43
N GLY A 175 13.66 -36.10 2.26
CA GLY A 175 13.16 -37.30 1.60
C GLY A 175 14.26 -38.33 1.30
N LYS A 176 15.40 -37.89 0.75
CA LYS A 176 16.56 -38.77 0.52
C LYS A 176 17.09 -39.37 1.82
N SER A 177 17.12 -38.61 2.91
CA SER A 177 17.63 -39.07 4.22
C SER A 177 16.79 -40.20 4.84
N ILE A 178 15.48 -40.23 4.54
CA ILE A 178 14.54 -41.26 5.01
C ILE A 178 14.34 -42.38 3.99
N GLY A 179 15.13 -42.41 2.91
CA GLY A 179 15.17 -43.51 1.95
C GLY A 179 14.24 -43.39 0.75
N LEU A 180 13.71 -42.20 0.45
CA LEU A 180 12.98 -41.95 -0.81
C LEU A 180 13.94 -41.93 -2.00
N LYS A 181 13.56 -42.58 -3.11
CA LYS A 181 14.33 -42.64 -4.35
C LYS A 181 14.08 -41.37 -5.18
N GLU A 182 15.01 -41.02 -6.07
CA GLU A 182 14.87 -39.82 -6.94
C GLU A 182 13.64 -39.85 -7.86
N VAL A 183 13.05 -41.02 -8.07
CA VAL A 183 11.82 -41.22 -8.88
C VAL A 183 10.54 -41.00 -8.05
N ASP A 184 10.66 -40.92 -6.73
CA ASP A 184 9.52 -40.70 -5.85
C ASP A 184 9.18 -39.19 -5.86
N THR A 185 8.14 -38.81 -6.59
CA THR A 185 7.59 -37.45 -6.52
C THR A 185 6.99 -37.24 -5.14
N VAL A 186 7.65 -36.42 -4.32
CA VAL A 186 7.15 -36.06 -2.98
C VAL A 186 6.43 -34.72 -3.08
N VAL A 187 5.18 -34.67 -2.63
CA VAL A 187 4.40 -33.43 -2.53
C VAL A 187 3.94 -33.30 -1.09
N GLU A 188 4.02 -32.09 -0.53
CA GLU A 188 3.66 -31.78 0.87
C GLU A 188 2.24 -32.25 1.27
N PHE A 189 1.34 -32.37 0.28
CA PHE A 189 -0.01 -32.91 0.44
C PHE A 189 -0.42 -33.73 -0.80
N SER A 190 -0.10 -35.02 -0.82
CA SER A 190 -0.51 -35.98 -1.87
C SER A 190 -0.92 -37.31 -1.25
N ASP A 191 -1.92 -37.97 -1.83
CA ASP A 191 -2.39 -39.29 -1.38
C ASP A 191 -1.39 -40.44 -1.68
N GLN A 192 -0.32 -40.17 -2.44
CA GLN A 192 0.63 -41.19 -2.89
C GLN A 192 1.93 -41.21 -2.08
N ASN A 193 2.67 -40.10 -2.07
CA ASN A 193 3.89 -39.91 -1.31
C ASN A 193 3.92 -38.48 -0.74
N TYR A 194 3.95 -38.36 0.59
CA TYR A 194 4.04 -37.06 1.28
C TYR A 194 5.02 -37.13 2.45
N ILE A 195 5.52 -35.97 2.86
CA ILE A 195 6.30 -35.74 4.08
C ILE A 195 5.61 -34.59 4.80
N ARG A 196 5.22 -34.81 6.05
CA ARG A 196 4.68 -33.78 6.94
C ARG A 196 5.59 -33.65 8.15
N PHE A 197 5.96 -32.43 8.50
CA PHE A 197 6.63 -32.14 9.77
C PHE A 197 5.58 -31.97 10.87
N GLU A 198 5.72 -32.73 11.96
CA GLU A 198 4.90 -32.57 13.17
C GLU A 198 5.80 -32.31 14.37
N GLU A 199 5.36 -31.38 15.23
CA GLU A 199 6.01 -31.07 16.50
C GLU A 199 5.29 -31.85 17.60
N GLN A 200 5.99 -32.75 18.31
CA GLN A 200 5.48 -33.46 19.48
C GLN A 200 6.32 -33.11 20.70
N ASP A 201 5.80 -33.38 21.91
CA ASP A 201 6.40 -33.01 23.21
C ASP A 201 7.87 -33.44 23.41
N ASN A 202 8.38 -34.37 22.59
CA ASN A 202 9.74 -34.93 22.66
C ASN A 202 10.64 -34.60 21.45
N GLY A 203 10.21 -33.73 20.52
CA GLY A 203 10.98 -33.33 19.34
C GLY A 203 10.14 -33.19 18.06
N ARG A 204 10.79 -32.85 16.94
CA ARG A 204 10.14 -32.82 15.62
C ARG A 204 10.26 -34.15 14.89
N PHE A 205 9.13 -34.61 14.38
CA PHE A 205 8.99 -35.86 13.64
C PHE A 205 8.59 -35.55 12.20
N VAL A 206 8.95 -36.46 11.30
CA VAL A 206 8.44 -36.47 9.94
C VAL A 206 7.50 -37.66 9.78
N ILE A 207 6.25 -37.37 9.44
CA ILE A 207 5.31 -38.37 8.98
C ILE A 207 5.47 -38.47 7.47
N ALA A 208 5.88 -39.64 6.98
CA ALA A 208 6.02 -39.88 5.55
C ALA A 208 5.05 -40.97 5.10
N ASN A 209 4.26 -40.71 4.07
CA ASN A 209 3.62 -41.79 3.31
C ASN A 209 4.55 -42.17 2.17
N ILE A 210 4.92 -43.45 2.13
CA ILE A 210 5.78 -43.99 1.08
C ILE A 210 5.08 -45.21 0.49
N SER A 211 4.75 -45.13 -0.80
CA SER A 211 4.09 -46.21 -1.56
C SER A 211 2.78 -46.69 -0.94
N GLY A 212 1.96 -45.76 -0.42
CA GLY A 212 0.66 -46.07 0.18
C GLY A 212 0.71 -46.61 1.60
N SER A 213 1.89 -46.62 2.24
CA SER A 213 2.05 -46.96 3.66
C SER A 213 2.51 -45.74 4.44
N GLU A 214 1.70 -45.31 5.41
CA GLU A 214 2.10 -44.27 6.36
C GLU A 214 3.15 -44.84 7.31
N LYS A 215 4.29 -44.17 7.38
CA LYS A 215 5.39 -44.51 8.28
C LYS A 215 5.72 -43.28 9.12
N ASN A 216 5.60 -43.44 10.43
CA ASN A 216 6.23 -42.53 11.37
C ASN A 216 7.73 -42.83 11.37
N VAL A 217 8.49 -41.97 10.70
CA VAL A 217 9.95 -42.09 10.65
C VAL A 217 10.53 -41.01 11.54
N SER A 218 11.18 -41.42 12.63
CA SER A 218 11.97 -40.50 13.42
C SER A 218 13.11 -39.99 12.56
N VAL A 219 13.10 -38.69 12.25
CA VAL A 219 14.19 -38.04 11.53
C VAL A 219 15.19 -37.53 12.55
N ASP A 220 16.42 -37.98 12.43
CA ASP A 220 17.54 -37.45 13.19
C ASP A 220 17.88 -36.05 12.68
N MET A 221 17.26 -35.04 13.29
CA MET A 221 17.44 -33.63 12.93
C MET A 221 18.87 -33.15 13.18
N GLU A 222 19.61 -33.72 14.14
CA GLU A 222 21.03 -33.37 14.33
C GLU A 222 21.87 -33.84 13.14
N LYS A 223 21.67 -35.10 12.71
CA LYS A 223 22.31 -35.63 11.51
C LYS A 223 21.92 -34.83 10.27
N LEU A 224 20.64 -34.50 10.12
CA LEU A 224 20.12 -33.75 8.98
C LEU A 224 20.69 -32.31 8.94
N ASN A 225 20.70 -31.63 10.09
CA ASN A 225 21.29 -30.30 10.23
C ASN A 225 22.81 -30.33 10.02
N SER A 226 23.51 -31.41 10.39
CA SER A 226 24.95 -31.56 10.10
C SER A 226 25.27 -31.74 8.61
N MET A 227 24.31 -32.27 7.84
CA MET A 227 24.42 -32.42 6.38
C MET A 227 24.18 -31.11 5.63
N TYR A 228 23.64 -30.09 6.31
CA TYR A 228 23.29 -28.80 5.73
C TYR A 228 24.14 -27.69 6.36
N LYS A 229 25.07 -27.12 5.59
CA LYS A 229 25.86 -26.00 6.09
C LYS A 229 25.03 -24.72 5.97
N LYS A 230 25.25 -23.76 6.89
CA LYS A 230 24.65 -22.41 6.86
C LYS A 230 24.82 -21.68 5.51
N SER A 231 25.76 -22.10 4.68
CA SER A 231 26.00 -21.62 3.31
C SER A 231 24.97 -22.07 2.27
N ASP A 232 24.15 -23.08 2.59
CA ASP A 232 23.32 -23.77 1.59
C ASP A 232 21.92 -23.14 1.49
N ILE A 233 21.46 -22.45 2.54
CA ILE A 233 20.26 -21.60 2.53
C ILE A 233 20.66 -20.20 2.09
N ASN A 234 19.97 -19.66 1.08
CA ASN A 234 20.17 -18.27 0.68
C ASN A 234 19.52 -17.26 1.65
N THR A 235 20.03 -17.22 2.88
CA THR A 235 19.53 -16.39 3.98
C THR A 235 19.64 -14.90 3.67
N GLU A 236 20.68 -14.47 2.95
CA GLU A 236 20.87 -13.06 2.57
C GLU A 236 19.68 -12.55 1.74
N ILE A 237 19.26 -13.29 0.71
CA ILE A 237 18.12 -12.89 -0.12
C ILE A 237 16.82 -12.94 0.69
N ILE A 238 16.63 -13.93 1.57
CA ILE A 238 15.46 -14.03 2.44
C ILE A 238 15.38 -12.79 3.35
N PHE A 239 16.42 -12.49 4.12
CA PHE A 239 16.46 -11.35 5.04
C PHE A 239 16.32 -10.02 4.31
N LYS A 240 16.92 -9.85 3.13
CA LYS A 240 16.71 -8.67 2.29
C LYS A 240 15.23 -8.46 1.93
N ASN A 241 14.48 -9.53 1.69
CA ASN A 241 13.05 -9.42 1.39
C ASN A 241 12.19 -9.26 2.66
N ILE A 242 12.58 -9.85 3.79
CA ILE A 242 11.98 -9.55 5.10
C ILE A 242 12.11 -8.05 5.42
N HIS A 243 13.26 -7.44 5.14
CA HIS A 243 13.45 -5.99 5.28
C HIS A 243 12.48 -5.17 4.41
N LYS A 244 12.20 -5.61 3.18
CA LYS A 244 11.19 -4.95 2.33
C LYS A 244 9.80 -5.06 2.96
N VAL A 245 9.42 -6.25 3.42
CA VAL A 245 8.15 -6.49 4.12
C VAL A 245 8.02 -5.57 5.35
N ARG A 246 9.06 -5.50 6.19
CA ARG A 246 9.13 -4.60 7.35
C ARG A 246 8.95 -3.14 6.94
N ASN A 247 9.73 -2.66 5.98
CA ASN A 247 9.66 -1.27 5.52
C ASN A 247 8.29 -0.91 4.93
N THR A 248 7.65 -1.85 4.25
CA THR A 248 6.28 -1.69 3.74
C THR A 248 5.30 -1.57 4.89
N TRP A 249 5.33 -2.50 5.86
CA TRP A 249 4.48 -2.45 7.05
C TRP A 249 4.66 -1.16 7.85
N GLU A 250 5.89 -0.69 8.03
CA GLU A 250 6.17 0.54 8.77
C GLU A 250 5.48 1.77 8.17
N LYS A 251 5.33 1.81 6.83
CA LYS A 251 4.79 2.95 6.08
C LYS A 251 3.27 2.94 5.87
N PHE A 252 2.55 1.98 6.44
CA PHE A 252 1.10 1.91 6.29
C PHE A 252 0.42 3.19 6.79
N THR A 253 -0.56 3.62 6.02
CA THR A 253 -1.43 4.76 6.34
C THR A 253 -2.47 4.36 7.38
N PHE A 254 -3.00 3.14 7.26
CA PHE A 254 -4.00 2.60 8.17
C PHE A 254 -3.51 1.29 8.80
N LYS A 255 -3.10 1.35 10.07
CA LYS A 255 -2.78 0.18 10.89
C LYS A 255 -3.83 -0.08 11.93
N ASP A 256 -4.49 0.99 12.40
CA ASP A 256 -5.51 0.90 13.44
C ASP A 256 -6.67 1.88 13.21
N VAL A 257 -7.76 1.67 13.95
CA VAL A 257 -9.00 2.46 13.82
C VAL A 257 -8.78 3.96 14.05
N ARG A 258 -7.81 4.37 14.87
CA ARG A 258 -7.48 5.77 15.13
C ARG A 258 -6.91 6.44 13.89
N ASP A 259 -6.29 5.69 12.99
CA ASP A 259 -5.79 6.22 11.71
C ASP A 259 -6.93 6.68 10.81
N ILE A 260 -8.11 6.06 10.89
CA ILE A 260 -9.32 6.54 10.20
C ILE A 260 -9.69 7.93 10.72
N ASN A 261 -9.69 8.12 12.05
CA ASN A 261 -10.02 9.41 12.65
C ASN A 261 -8.98 10.48 12.27
N SER A 262 -7.70 10.14 12.31
CA SER A 262 -6.61 11.01 11.88
C SER A 262 -6.74 11.41 10.41
N PHE A 263 -7.09 10.45 9.55
CA PHE A 263 -7.35 10.69 8.13
C PHE A 263 -8.53 11.64 7.93
N ILE A 264 -9.66 11.42 8.60
CA ILE A 264 -10.83 12.30 8.54
C ILE A 264 -10.46 13.73 9.00
N ASN A 265 -9.77 13.85 10.14
CA ASN A 265 -9.35 15.15 10.69
C ASN A 265 -8.42 15.91 9.75
N TYR A 266 -7.43 15.23 9.16
CA TYR A 266 -6.52 15.83 8.18
C TYR A 266 -7.26 16.38 6.95
N TYR A 267 -8.26 15.66 6.45
CA TYR A 267 -9.04 16.09 5.30
C TYR A 267 -10.00 17.25 5.60
N TYR A 268 -10.53 17.32 6.83
CA TYR A 268 -11.40 18.39 7.27
C TYR A 268 -10.67 19.66 7.71
N LYS A 269 -9.45 19.59 8.26
CA LYS A 269 -8.82 20.73 8.97
C LYS A 269 -9.87 21.45 9.85
N ILE A 270 -10.38 20.74 10.86
CA ILE A 270 -10.91 21.42 12.05
C ILE A 270 -9.71 22.04 12.78
#